data_AF-A0A945A532-F1
#
_entry.id   AF-A0A945A532-F1
#
_cell.length_a   1.000
_cell.length_b   1.000
_cell.length_c   1.000
_cell.angle_alpha   90.00
_cell.angle_beta   90.00
_cell.angle_gamma   90.00
#
_symmetry.space_group_name_H-M   'P 1'
#
loop_
_entity.id
_entity.type
_entity.pdbx_description
1 polymer ?
#
loop_
_entity_poly.entity_id
_entity_poly.type
_entity_poly.pdbx_seq_one_letter_code
_entity_poly.pdbx_strand_id
1 'polypeptide(L)'
;LVGAVVMLRPSLNSFQLAGLFPIGAAFCYASLHILTRKMGRDEKASTMSFYLQFTFIIVSITMGLAFGDGKYADQDSSALEFLLRPWVWPNQFDLIIMACIGIASAVGGYTISQAYRLSEAAIIAPIEYVALVLAVFWGIAIFNEWPDGVAWTGIALILSSGLLMLWREAIAKKITNKNGPLRTHR
;
A
#
# COMPACT_ATOMS: atom_id res chain seq x y z
N LEU A 1 -11.51 -4.85 -7.80
CA LEU A 1 -11.94 -3.43 -7.90
C LEU A 1 -13.35 -3.21 -7.37
N VAL A 2 -14.36 -3.97 -7.81
CA VAL A 2 -15.75 -3.84 -7.30
C VAL A 2 -15.82 -3.92 -5.76
N GLY A 3 -15.15 -4.89 -5.13
CA GLY A 3 -15.11 -4.98 -3.66
C GLY A 3 -14.50 -3.75 -2.97
N ALA A 4 -13.47 -3.14 -3.56
CA ALA A 4 -12.86 -1.92 -3.04
C ALA A 4 -13.82 -0.72 -3.16
N VAL A 5 -14.54 -0.60 -4.28
CA VAL A 5 -15.55 0.46 -4.47
C VAL A 5 -16.68 0.33 -3.44
N VAL A 6 -17.13 -0.89 -3.15
CA VAL A 6 -18.15 -1.16 -2.13
C VAL A 6 -17.66 -0.75 -0.73
N MET A 7 -16.39 -1.02 -0.39
CA MET A 7 -15.81 -0.59 0.89
C MET A 7 -15.63 0.92 0.98
N LEU A 8 -15.29 1.59 -0.13
CA LEU A 8 -15.07 3.03 -0.16
C LEU A 8 -16.34 3.85 0.06
N ARG A 9 -17.53 3.24 -0.03
CA ARG A 9 -18.84 3.87 0.20
C ARG A 9 -18.88 5.31 -0.30
N PRO A 10 -18.71 5.54 -1.61
CA PRO A 10 -18.62 6.89 -2.15
C PRO A 10 -19.90 7.66 -1.81
N SER A 11 -19.79 8.67 -0.94
CA SER A 11 -20.92 9.51 -0.56
C SER A 11 -20.96 10.76 -1.44
N LEU A 12 -22.16 11.16 -1.88
CA LEU A 12 -22.32 12.33 -2.77
C LEU A 12 -21.95 13.66 -2.08
N ASN A 13 -21.93 13.69 -0.75
CA ASN A 13 -21.47 14.84 0.05
C ASN A 13 -19.94 14.87 0.25
N SER A 14 -19.20 13.86 -0.23
CA SER A 14 -17.74 13.78 -0.13
C SER A 14 -17.00 14.44 -1.30
N PHE A 15 -17.71 14.98 -2.29
CA PHE A 15 -17.10 15.68 -3.44
C PHE A 15 -16.64 17.08 -3.04
N GLN A 16 -15.54 17.14 -2.29
CA GLN A 16 -14.78 18.36 -2.04
C GLN A 16 -13.58 18.42 -3.00
N LEU A 17 -13.06 19.61 -3.27
CA LEU A 17 -11.83 19.78 -4.07
C LEU A 17 -10.66 18.97 -3.48
N ALA A 18 -10.67 18.76 -2.16
CA ALA A 18 -9.71 17.92 -1.44
C ALA A 18 -9.72 16.44 -1.90
N GLY A 19 -10.83 15.94 -2.46
CA GLY A 19 -10.93 14.59 -3.01
C GLY A 19 -10.07 14.35 -4.25
N LEU A 20 -9.49 15.40 -4.86
CA LEU A 20 -8.53 15.27 -5.96
C LEU A 20 -7.13 14.86 -5.48
N PHE A 21 -6.75 15.16 -4.24
CA PHE A 21 -5.41 14.85 -3.73
C PHE A 21 -5.08 13.35 -3.75
N PRO A 22 -5.96 12.43 -3.30
CA PRO A 22 -5.69 11.00 -3.40
C PRO A 22 -5.54 10.49 -4.85
N ILE A 23 -6.26 11.09 -5.80
CA ILE A 23 -6.14 10.73 -7.23
C ILE A 23 -4.77 11.16 -7.76
N GLY A 24 -4.33 12.38 -7.44
CA GLY A 24 -2.98 12.85 -7.75
C GLY A 24 -1.90 11.98 -7.10
N ALA A 25 -2.08 11.61 -5.83
CA ALA A 25 -1.19 10.70 -5.12
C ALA A 25 -1.12 9.32 -5.79
N ALA A 26 -2.25 8.76 -6.22
CA ALA A 26 -2.29 7.49 -6.93
C ALA A 26 -1.55 7.55 -8.28
N PHE A 27 -1.68 8.66 -9.02
CA PHE A 27 -0.94 8.88 -10.25
C PHE A 27 0.58 8.98 -10.01
N CYS A 28 1.01 9.75 -9.01
CA CYS A 28 2.41 9.84 -8.61
C CYS A 28 2.96 8.49 -8.15
N TYR A 29 2.19 7.72 -7.38
CA TYR A 29 2.56 6.39 -6.92
C TYR A 29 2.73 5.41 -8.08
N ALA A 30 1.79 5.40 -9.04
CA ALA A 30 1.90 4.59 -10.25
C ALA A 30 3.14 4.98 -11.08
N SER A 31 3.39 6.27 -11.24
CA SER A 31 4.56 6.79 -11.95
C SER A 31 5.87 6.37 -11.28
N LEU A 32 5.93 6.49 -9.94
CA LEU A 32 7.05 6.02 -9.12
C LEU A 32 7.34 4.55 -9.38
N HIS A 33 6.34 3.67 -9.31
CA HIS A 33 6.50 2.24 -9.56
C HIS A 33 6.98 1.91 -10.98
N ILE A 34 6.46 2.60 -12.00
CA ILE A 34 6.90 2.42 -13.38
C ILE A 34 8.38 2.83 -13.54
N LEU A 35 8.78 3.97 -12.97
CA LEU A 35 10.16 4.45 -13.00
C LEU A 35 11.09 3.51 -12.23
N THR A 36 10.71 3.06 -11.02
CA THR A 36 11.46 2.08 -10.24
C THR A 36 11.66 0.78 -11.01
N ARG A 37 10.63 0.30 -11.74
CA ARG A 37 10.76 -0.89 -12.59
C ARG A 37 11.71 -0.67 -13.77
N LYS A 38 11.74 0.53 -14.35
CA LYS A 38 12.65 0.87 -15.46
C LYS A 38 14.10 0.95 -14.97
N MET A 39 14.34 1.59 -13.83
CA MET A 39 15.69 1.75 -13.24
C MET A 39 16.23 0.46 -12.61
N GLY A 40 15.37 -0.42 -12.10
CA GLY A 40 15.79 -1.65 -11.43
C GLY A 40 16.44 -2.70 -12.33
N ARG A 41 16.51 -2.47 -13.65
CA ARG A 41 17.28 -3.32 -14.57
C ARG A 41 18.78 -3.00 -14.56
N ASP A 42 19.13 -1.74 -14.29
CA ASP A 42 20.50 -1.24 -14.45
C ASP A 42 21.13 -0.85 -13.09
N GLU A 43 20.31 -0.59 -12.07
CA GLU A 43 20.75 -0.14 -10.75
C GLU A 43 20.62 -1.20 -9.66
N LYS A 44 21.51 -1.15 -8.67
CA LYS A 44 21.40 -2.01 -7.48
C LYS A 44 20.20 -1.61 -6.64
N ALA A 45 19.46 -2.60 -6.13
CA ALA A 45 18.28 -2.36 -5.28
C ALA A 45 18.59 -1.50 -4.05
N SER A 46 19.79 -1.64 -3.47
CA SER A 46 20.25 -0.82 -2.34
C SER A 46 20.37 0.67 -2.69
N THR A 47 20.87 0.97 -3.89
CA THR A 47 21.03 2.34 -4.39
C THR A 47 19.66 2.97 -4.58
N MET A 48 18.73 2.26 -5.22
CA MET A 48 17.37 2.75 -5.42
C MET A 48 16.65 3.02 -4.09
N SER A 49 16.72 2.10 -3.11
CA SER A 49 16.11 2.30 -1.80
C SER A 49 16.70 3.51 -1.05
N PHE A 50 18.02 3.71 -1.15
CA PHE A 50 18.68 4.86 -0.53
C PHE A 50 18.20 6.18 -1.12
N TYR A 51 18.17 6.32 -2.45
CA TYR A 51 17.69 7.53 -3.10
C TYR A 51 16.20 7.80 -2.84
N LEU A 52 15.37 6.75 -2.78
CA LEU A 52 13.96 6.89 -2.42
C LEU A 52 13.81 7.46 -1.01
N GLN A 53 14.48 6.87 -0.01
CA GLN A 53 14.40 7.35 1.37
C GLN A 53 14.94 8.77 1.51
N PHE A 54 16.04 9.09 0.82
CA PHE A 54 16.61 10.43 0.81
C PHE A 54 15.66 11.46 0.20
N THR A 55 15.02 11.13 -0.91
CA THR A 55 14.00 11.98 -1.55
C THR A 55 12.80 12.20 -0.63
N PHE A 56 12.32 11.13 0.04
CA PHE A 56 11.24 11.25 1.02
C PHE A 56 11.61 12.19 2.18
N ILE A 57 12.84 12.11 2.70
CA ILE A 57 13.32 13.00 3.76
C ILE A 57 13.33 14.46 3.28
N ILE A 58 13.91 14.73 2.10
CA ILE A 58 13.95 16.08 1.54
C ILE A 58 12.54 16.64 1.36
N VAL A 59 11.66 15.89 0.69
CA VAL A 59 10.29 16.34 0.43
C VAL A 59 9.52 16.56 1.74
N SER A 60 9.69 15.67 2.73
CA SER A 60 9.03 15.80 4.03
C SER A 60 9.50 17.03 4.80
N ILE A 61 10.82 17.33 4.79
CA ILE A 61 11.37 18.53 5.42
C ILE A 61 10.86 19.78 4.70
N THR A 62 10.91 19.81 3.36
CA THR A 62 10.40 20.94 2.58
C THR A 62 8.91 21.19 2.84
N MET A 63 8.10 20.13 2.89
CA MET A 63 6.67 20.23 3.18
C MET A 63 6.41 20.68 4.62
N GLY A 64 7.17 20.14 5.59
CA GLY A 64 7.09 20.54 7.00
C GLY A 64 7.45 22.00 7.23
N LEU A 65 8.47 22.52 6.53
CA LEU A 65 8.83 23.94 6.60
C LEU A 65 7.84 24.85 5.87
N ALA A 66 7.27 24.39 4.74
CA ALA A 66 6.34 25.19 3.95
C ALA A 66 4.93 25.29 4.57
N PHE A 67 4.45 24.21 5.22
CA PHE A 67 3.07 24.09 5.68
C PHE A 67 2.91 23.79 7.18
N GLY A 68 4.00 23.45 7.89
CA GLY A 68 3.96 23.07 9.31
C GLY A 68 3.71 24.20 10.30
N ASP A 69 3.75 25.46 9.84
CA ASP A 69 3.44 26.66 10.66
C ASP A 69 1.94 26.77 11.04
N GLY A 70 1.05 26.00 10.41
CA GLY A 70 -0.39 26.03 10.68
C GLY A 70 -1.15 27.23 10.11
N LYS A 71 -0.48 28.08 9.31
CA LYS A 71 -1.08 29.30 8.69
C LYS A 71 -2.24 29.01 7.73
N TYR A 72 -2.35 27.77 7.26
CA TYR A 72 -3.37 27.35 6.30
C TYR A 72 -4.38 26.36 6.89
N ALA A 73 -4.42 26.21 8.22
CA ALA A 73 -5.31 25.26 8.90
C ALA A 73 -6.79 25.71 8.89
N ASP A 74 -7.06 27.00 8.72
CA ASP A 74 -8.39 27.59 8.81
C ASP A 74 -9.11 27.56 7.44
N GLN A 75 -9.39 26.35 6.93
CA GLN A 75 -10.16 26.16 5.70
C GLN A 75 -11.44 25.36 5.98
N ASP A 76 -12.54 25.74 5.31
CA ASP A 76 -13.90 25.14 5.41
C ASP A 76 -13.98 23.62 5.19
N SER A 77 -12.87 22.96 4.80
CA SER A 77 -12.79 21.53 4.54
C SER A 77 -11.98 20.80 5.61
N SER A 78 -12.61 19.91 6.38
CA SER A 78 -11.99 19.08 7.42
C SER A 78 -10.78 18.26 6.95
N ALA A 79 -10.75 17.88 5.67
CA ALA A 79 -9.60 17.19 5.07
C ALA A 79 -8.36 18.08 4.94
N LEU A 80 -8.53 19.38 4.62
CA LEU A 80 -7.43 20.34 4.48
C LEU A 80 -6.90 20.78 5.85
N GLU A 81 -7.79 20.92 6.82
CA GLU A 81 -7.42 21.16 8.23
C GLU A 81 -6.50 20.05 8.74
N PHE A 82 -6.84 18.77 8.47
CA PHE A 82 -5.99 17.64 8.83
C PHE A 82 -4.62 17.68 8.12
N LEU A 83 -4.60 18.00 6.82
CA LEU A 83 -3.36 18.02 6.02
C LEU A 83 -2.42 19.18 6.36
N LEU A 84 -2.97 20.34 6.74
CA LEU A 84 -2.23 21.58 6.98
C LEU A 84 -2.17 21.94 8.48
N ARG A 85 -2.47 20.97 9.33
CA ARG A 85 -2.41 21.10 10.79
C ARG A 85 -0.98 21.49 11.20
N PRO A 86 -0.82 22.41 12.18
CA PRO A 86 0.48 22.75 12.71
C PRO A 86 1.22 21.52 13.21
N TRP A 87 2.53 21.49 12.97
CA TRP A 87 3.38 20.42 13.47
C TRP A 87 3.40 20.41 14.99
N VAL A 88 2.97 19.30 15.58
CA VAL A 88 3.01 19.08 17.03
C VAL A 88 4.17 18.16 17.34
N TRP A 89 5.05 18.57 18.25
CA TRP A 89 6.15 17.72 18.69
C TRP A 89 5.62 16.48 19.43
N PRO A 90 5.97 15.26 18.97
CA PRO A 90 5.51 14.03 19.58
C PRO A 90 6.06 13.86 21.01
N ASN A 91 5.27 13.21 21.87
CA ASN A 91 5.69 12.88 23.23
C ASN A 91 6.80 11.79 23.20
N GLN A 92 7.55 11.61 24.29
CA GLN A 92 8.59 10.58 24.41
C GLN A 92 8.08 9.17 24.11
N PHE A 93 6.85 8.85 24.53
CA PHE A 93 6.21 7.58 24.21
C PHE A 93 5.90 7.44 22.71
N ASP A 94 5.40 8.50 22.08
CA ASP A 94 5.09 8.51 20.65
C ASP A 94 6.38 8.38 19.81
N LEU A 95 7.49 8.97 20.26
CA LEU A 95 8.80 8.81 19.62
C LEU A 95 9.26 7.34 19.61
N ILE A 96 9.04 6.61 20.71
CA ILE A 96 9.36 5.18 20.78
C ILE A 96 8.48 4.40 19.79
N ILE A 97 7.18 4.69 19.75
CA ILE A 97 6.25 4.04 18.80
C ILE A 97 6.66 4.34 17.35
N MET A 98 7.00 5.58 17.03
CA MET A 98 7.47 5.98 15.70
C MET A 98 8.76 5.24 15.32
N ALA A 99 9.71 5.10 16.25
CA ALA A 99 10.93 4.34 16.02
C ALA A 99 10.62 2.85 15.78
N CYS A 100 9.74 2.25 16.58
CA CYS A 100 9.31 0.85 16.41
C CYS A 100 8.63 0.63 15.06
N ILE A 101 7.69 1.49 14.65
CA ILE A 101 7.00 1.40 13.36
C ILE A 101 7.99 1.61 12.20
N GLY A 102 8.93 2.56 12.35
CA GLY A 102 9.98 2.80 11.35
C GLY A 102 10.88 1.58 11.14
N ILE A 103 11.35 0.96 12.22
CA ILE A 103 12.16 -0.27 12.17
C ILE A 103 11.33 -1.42 11.59
N ALA A 104 10.09 -1.61 12.05
CA ALA A 104 9.21 -2.65 11.55
C ALA A 104 8.92 -2.49 10.05
N SER A 105 8.70 -1.26 9.58
CA SER A 105 8.51 -0.95 8.16
C SER A 105 9.77 -1.20 7.34
N ALA A 106 10.96 -0.84 7.85
CA ALA A 106 12.22 -1.10 7.17
C ALA A 106 12.49 -2.60 7.04
N VAL A 107 12.29 -3.36 8.12
CA VAL A 107 12.44 -4.82 8.12
C VAL A 107 11.40 -5.47 7.21
N GLY A 108 10.13 -5.09 7.32
CA GLY A 108 9.04 -5.60 6.49
C GLY A 108 9.25 -5.30 5.00
N GLY A 109 9.65 -4.08 4.66
CA GLY A 109 9.98 -3.66 3.30
C GLY A 109 11.19 -4.41 2.74
N TYR A 110 12.20 -4.67 3.58
CA TYR A 110 13.34 -5.47 3.18
C TYR A 110 12.93 -6.93 2.94
N THR A 111 12.24 -7.58 3.88
CA THR A 111 11.85 -9.00 3.78
C THR A 111 10.91 -9.27 2.62
N ILE A 112 9.95 -8.37 2.32
CA ILE A 112 9.09 -8.52 1.13
C ILE A 112 9.92 -8.41 -0.15
N SER A 113 10.87 -7.47 -0.21
CA SER A 113 11.78 -7.32 -1.36
C SER A 113 12.68 -8.54 -1.54
N GLN A 114 13.12 -9.17 -0.44
CA GLN A 114 13.85 -10.44 -0.47
C GLN A 114 12.97 -11.58 -0.97
N ALA A 115 11.72 -11.68 -0.49
CA ALA A 115 10.77 -12.72 -0.90
C ALA A 115 10.56 -12.68 -2.42
N TYR A 116 10.27 -11.49 -2.97
CA TYR A 116 10.10 -11.29 -4.42
C TYR A 116 11.35 -11.61 -5.25
N ARG A 117 12.55 -11.57 -4.64
CA ARG A 117 13.79 -11.95 -5.33
C ARG A 117 14.05 -13.45 -5.30
N LEU A 118 13.63 -14.14 -4.22
CA LEU A 118 13.90 -15.57 -4.00
C LEU A 118 12.77 -16.50 -4.46
N SER A 119 11.59 -15.96 -4.78
CA SER A 119 10.41 -16.73 -5.20
C SER A 119 9.71 -16.11 -6.39
N GLU A 120 8.97 -16.93 -7.14
CA GLU A 120 8.12 -16.48 -8.23
C GLU A 120 7.03 -15.55 -7.70
N ALA A 121 6.79 -14.40 -8.36
CA ALA A 121 5.77 -13.43 -7.96
C ALA A 121 4.37 -14.05 -7.83
N ALA A 122 4.09 -15.09 -8.63
CA ALA A 122 2.88 -15.91 -8.58
C ALA A 122 2.63 -16.57 -7.21
N ILE A 123 3.69 -16.91 -6.47
CA ILE A 123 3.58 -17.54 -5.14
C ILE A 123 3.33 -16.48 -4.06
N ILE A 124 3.83 -15.27 -4.25
CA ILE A 124 3.80 -14.20 -3.24
C ILE A 124 2.49 -13.41 -3.30
N ALA A 125 1.98 -13.11 -4.50
CA ALA A 125 0.75 -12.35 -4.67
C ALA A 125 -0.44 -12.92 -3.86
N PRO A 126 -0.62 -14.25 -3.73
CA PRO A 126 -1.64 -14.83 -2.87
C PRO A 126 -1.43 -14.63 -1.36
N ILE A 127 -0.18 -14.57 -0.89
CA ILE A 127 0.15 -14.36 0.52
C ILE A 127 -0.26 -12.95 0.96
N GLU A 128 -0.19 -11.97 0.05
CA GLU A 128 -0.63 -10.61 0.33
C GLU A 128 -2.13 -10.53 0.69
N TYR A 129 -2.97 -11.48 0.23
CA TYR A 129 -4.37 -11.53 0.67
C TYR A 129 -4.54 -11.92 2.14
N VAL A 130 -3.58 -12.63 2.73
CA VAL A 130 -3.58 -12.92 4.17
C VAL A 130 -3.42 -11.62 4.96
N ALA A 131 -2.74 -10.61 4.42
CA ALA A 131 -2.61 -9.31 5.05
C ALA A 131 -3.97 -8.63 5.26
N LEU A 132 -4.94 -8.84 4.36
CA LEU A 132 -6.32 -8.35 4.54
C LEU A 132 -6.98 -8.99 5.77
N VAL A 133 -6.83 -10.30 5.94
CA VAL A 133 -7.40 -11.03 7.10
C VAL A 133 -6.73 -10.57 8.39
N LEU A 134 -5.40 -10.40 8.36
CA LEU A 134 -4.64 -9.88 9.51
C LEU A 134 -5.01 -8.43 9.84
N ALA A 135 -5.32 -7.60 8.84
CA ALA A 135 -5.77 -6.23 9.06
C ALA A 135 -7.10 -6.19 9.82
N VAL A 136 -8.06 -7.04 9.43
CA VAL A 136 -9.33 -7.18 10.17
C VAL A 136 -9.10 -7.70 11.58
N PHE A 137 -8.24 -8.72 11.74
CA PHE A 137 -7.89 -9.28 13.03
C PHE A 137 -7.32 -8.22 13.99
N TRP A 138 -6.32 -7.46 13.55
CA TRP A 138 -5.70 -6.41 14.37
C TRP A 138 -6.63 -5.21 14.61
N GLY A 139 -7.51 -4.88 13.65
CA GLY A 139 -8.57 -3.88 13.82
C GLY A 139 -9.48 -4.21 15.00
N ILE A 140 -9.93 -5.47 15.09
CA ILE A 140 -10.76 -5.94 16.20
C ILE A 140 -9.93 -6.07 17.49
N ALA A 141 -8.73 -6.63 17.42
CA ALA A 141 -7.93 -6.93 18.61
C ALA A 141 -7.39 -5.69 19.35
N ILE A 142 -7.01 -4.64 18.61
CA ILE A 142 -6.40 -3.42 19.19
C ILE A 142 -7.44 -2.31 19.34
N PHE A 143 -8.27 -2.10 18.31
CA PHE A 143 -9.16 -0.94 18.24
C PHE A 143 -10.61 -1.29 18.59
N ASN A 144 -10.94 -2.58 18.79
CA ASN A 144 -12.30 -3.08 18.99
C ASN A 144 -13.27 -2.62 17.88
N GLU A 145 -12.75 -2.42 16.67
CA GLU A 145 -13.50 -1.97 15.50
C GLU A 145 -14.04 -3.16 14.73
N TRP A 146 -15.34 -3.41 14.85
CA TRP A 146 -16.01 -4.49 14.13
C TRP A 146 -16.43 -4.03 12.71
N PRO A 147 -16.08 -4.79 11.66
CA PRO A 147 -16.54 -4.48 10.32
C PRO A 147 -18.07 -4.54 10.26
N ASP A 148 -18.67 -3.54 9.64
CA ASP A 148 -20.11 -3.51 9.40
C ASP A 148 -20.53 -4.40 8.21
N GLY A 149 -21.84 -4.57 7.99
CA GLY A 149 -22.35 -5.50 6.97
C GLY A 149 -21.86 -5.24 5.54
N VAL A 150 -21.63 -3.96 5.18
CA VAL A 150 -21.09 -3.62 3.85
C VAL A 150 -19.58 -3.89 3.80
N ALA A 151 -18.84 -3.60 4.88
CA ALA A 151 -17.42 -3.94 4.97
C ALA A 151 -17.21 -5.46 4.81
N TRP A 152 -18.04 -6.29 5.46
CA TRP A 152 -18.02 -7.75 5.26
C TRP A 152 -18.28 -8.16 3.81
N THR A 153 -19.21 -7.50 3.13
CA THR A 153 -19.49 -7.74 1.70
C THR A 153 -18.28 -7.40 0.83
N GLY A 154 -17.64 -6.27 1.09
CA GLY A 154 -16.41 -5.85 0.41
C GLY A 154 -15.25 -6.82 0.63
N ILE A 155 -15.02 -7.22 1.88
CA ILE A 155 -14.00 -8.22 2.27
C ILE A 155 -14.27 -9.55 1.55
N ALA A 156 -15.51 -10.03 1.57
CA ALA A 156 -15.89 -11.28 0.91
C ALA A 156 -15.63 -11.24 -0.60
N LEU A 157 -15.92 -10.11 -1.27
CA LEU A 157 -15.64 -9.92 -2.69
C LEU A 157 -14.13 -9.92 -2.99
N ILE A 158 -13.32 -9.27 -2.14
CA ILE A 158 -11.86 -9.23 -2.32
C ILE A 158 -11.26 -10.64 -2.13
N LEU A 159 -11.64 -11.34 -1.06
CA LEU A 159 -11.18 -12.70 -0.78
C LEU A 159 -11.61 -13.68 -1.88
N SER A 160 -12.86 -13.59 -2.34
CA SER A 160 -13.37 -14.42 -3.43
C SER A 160 -12.58 -14.20 -4.73
N SER A 161 -12.27 -12.95 -5.06
CA SER A 161 -11.44 -12.63 -6.23
C SER A 161 -10.03 -13.18 -6.12
N GLY A 162 -9.39 -13.09 -4.94
CA GLY A 162 -8.06 -13.64 -4.69
C GLY A 162 -8.04 -15.17 -4.79
N LEU A 163 -9.04 -15.83 -4.21
CA LEU A 163 -9.18 -17.29 -4.27
C LEU A 163 -9.44 -17.80 -5.69
N LEU A 164 -10.26 -17.09 -6.47
CA LEU A 164 -10.49 -17.41 -7.88
C LEU A 164 -9.21 -17.26 -8.71
N MET A 165 -8.39 -16.25 -8.45
CA MET A 165 -7.09 -16.07 -9.12
C MET A 165 -6.17 -17.26 -8.84
N LEU A 166 -6.03 -17.63 -7.56
CA LEU A 166 -5.28 -18.81 -7.13
C LEU A 166 -5.75 -20.09 -7.83
N TRP A 167 -7.05 -20.31 -7.86
CA TRP A 167 -7.63 -21.50 -8.46
C TRP A 167 -7.38 -21.56 -9.97
N ARG A 168 -7.53 -20.42 -10.67
CA ARG A 168 -7.22 -20.33 -12.11
C ARG A 168 -5.75 -20.61 -12.41
N GLU A 169 -4.85 -20.09 -11.58
CA GLU A 169 -3.41 -20.29 -11.74
C GLU A 169 -3.00 -21.75 -11.47
N ALA A 170 -3.59 -22.39 -10.45
CA ALA A 170 -3.39 -23.81 -10.18
C ALA A 170 -3.86 -24.71 -11.35
N ILE A 171 -4.98 -24.36 -11.99
CA ILE A 171 -5.48 -25.09 -13.17
C ILE A 171 -4.56 -24.86 -14.37
N ALA A 172 -4.13 -23.62 -14.63
CA ALA A 172 -3.22 -23.30 -15.73
C ALA A 172 -1.87 -24.04 -15.59
N LYS A 173 -1.29 -24.06 -14.38
CA LYS A 173 -0.04 -24.79 -14.10
C LYS A 173 -0.20 -26.30 -14.34
N LYS A 174 -1.38 -26.86 -14.00
CA LYS A 174 -1.72 -28.28 -14.23
C LYS A 174 -1.85 -28.63 -15.73
N ILE A 175 -2.39 -27.73 -16.54
CA ILE A 175 -2.52 -27.90 -18.00
C ILE A 175 -1.15 -27.85 -18.69
N THR A 176 -0.30 -26.88 -18.34
CA THR A 176 1.06 -26.76 -18.88
C THR A 176 1.92 -27.97 -18.52
N ASN A 177 1.83 -28.46 -17.28
CA ASN A 177 2.58 -29.64 -16.85
C ASN A 177 2.09 -30.95 -17.53
N LYS A 178 0.81 -31.00 -17.92
CA LYS A 178 0.24 -32.14 -18.67
C LYS A 178 0.67 -32.19 -20.14
N ASN A 179 1.01 -31.04 -20.74
CA ASN A 179 1.36 -30.97 -22.16
C ASN A 179 2.86 -31.17 -22.45
N GLY A 180 3.70 -31.36 -21.43
CA GLY A 180 5.16 -31.55 -21.56
C GLY A 180 5.87 -30.31 -22.13
N PRO A 181 7.17 -30.10 -21.86
CA PRO A 181 7.92 -29.08 -22.58
C PRO A 181 7.89 -29.44 -24.06
N LEU A 182 7.43 -28.51 -24.91
CA LEU A 182 7.61 -28.61 -26.36
C LEU A 182 9.11 -28.84 -26.59
N ARG A 183 9.48 -30.09 -26.94
CA ARG A 183 10.85 -30.44 -27.34
C ARG A 183 11.13 -29.64 -28.61
N THR A 184 11.72 -28.47 -28.45
CA THR A 184 12.36 -27.76 -29.55
C THR A 184 13.54 -28.62 -29.97
N HIS A 185 13.30 -29.44 -31.00
CA HIS A 185 14.36 -30.11 -31.72
C HIS A 185 15.20 -29.06 -32.45
N ARG A 186 16.51 -29.12 -32.19
CA ARG A 186 17.65 -28.50 -32.91
C ARG A 186 17.96 -27.05 -32.60
#